data_AF-A0A9Q4CYN3-F1
#
_entry.id   AF-A0A9Q4CYN3-F1
#
_cell.length_a   1.000
_cell.length_b   1.000
_cell.length_c   1.000
_cell.angle_alpha   90.00
_cell.angle_beta   90.00
_cell.angle_gamma   90.00
#
_symmetry.space_group_name_H-M   'P 1'
#
loop_
_entity.id
_entity.type
_entity.pdbx_description
1 polymer ?
#
loop_
_entity_poly.entity_id
_entity_poly.type
_entity_poly.pdbx_seq_one_letter_code
_entity_poly.pdbx_strand_id
1 'polypeptide(L)'
;MSTTPDQPRADRTAAKHTTSTRHPIQTVAMMYGIVFLLVGIAGFIPGLTTNYDTLQFAGHQSEAMLLGIFQVSILHNVVHLLYGIAGLALARTAPSARNYLLWGGVVYLVLWLYGLFVGHDSPANFVPLNTADNWLHLALGVTMVALSFLRREPREVEPRGATSTR
;
A
#
# COMPACT_ATOMS: atom_id res chain seq x y z
N MET A 1 -39.52 56.60 23.53
CA MET A 1 -38.57 55.91 24.43
C MET A 1 -39.04 54.46 24.58
N SER A 2 -38.45 53.54 23.81
CA SER A 2 -38.60 52.08 23.96
C SER A 2 -37.40 51.44 23.27
N THR A 3 -36.47 50.96 24.08
CA THR A 3 -35.28 50.21 23.66
C THR A 3 -35.58 48.72 23.86
N THR A 4 -35.72 47.98 22.77
CA THR A 4 -35.62 46.52 22.80
C THR A 4 -34.14 46.14 22.80
N PRO A 5 -33.64 45.33 23.75
CA PRO A 5 -32.27 44.84 23.69
C PRO A 5 -32.18 43.70 22.67
N ASP A 6 -31.36 43.87 21.64
CA ASP A 6 -31.00 42.78 20.72
C ASP A 6 -30.02 41.84 21.43
N GLN A 7 -30.43 40.58 21.62
CA GLN A 7 -29.62 39.54 22.25
C GLN A 7 -28.64 38.98 21.21
N PRO A 8 -27.34 38.85 21.53
CA PRO A 8 -26.38 38.27 20.59
C PRO A 8 -26.66 36.79 20.41
N ARG A 9 -27.11 36.40 19.20
CA ARG A 9 -27.28 35.01 18.79
C ARG A 9 -25.92 34.33 18.80
N ALA A 10 -25.67 33.56 19.85
CA ALA A 10 -24.56 32.63 19.93
C ALA A 10 -24.77 31.49 18.92
N ASP A 11 -24.54 31.75 17.63
CA ASP A 11 -24.34 30.69 16.65
C ASP A 11 -22.94 30.11 16.89
N ARG A 12 -22.88 29.15 17.81
CA ARG A 12 -21.85 28.12 17.83
C ARG A 12 -22.03 27.31 16.56
N THR A 13 -21.52 27.83 15.44
CA THR A 13 -21.41 27.07 14.20
C THR A 13 -20.46 25.92 14.50
N ALA A 14 -21.06 24.76 14.75
CA ALA A 14 -20.39 23.49 14.90
C ALA A 14 -19.27 23.41 13.87
N ALA A 15 -18.01 23.34 14.36
CA ALA A 15 -16.88 23.04 13.52
C ALA A 15 -17.18 21.68 12.88
N LYS A 16 -17.67 21.73 11.64
CA LYS A 16 -17.96 20.57 10.82
C LYS A 16 -16.62 19.88 10.65
N HIS A 17 -16.40 18.82 11.40
CA HIS A 17 -15.23 17.96 11.27
C HIS A 17 -15.29 17.41 9.84
N THR A 18 -14.68 18.12 8.90
CA THR A 18 -14.50 17.65 7.54
C THR A 18 -13.42 16.58 7.63
N THR A 19 -13.82 15.37 8.06
CA THR A 19 -13.06 14.18 7.73
C THR A 19 -12.93 14.18 6.21
N SER A 20 -11.81 14.69 5.72
CA SER A 20 -11.39 14.59 4.34
C SER A 20 -11.36 13.11 4.03
N THR A 21 -12.45 12.61 3.41
CA THR A 21 -12.51 11.22 2.97
C THR A 21 -11.45 11.06 1.90
N ARG A 22 -10.31 10.45 2.27
CA ARG A 22 -9.22 10.15 1.34
C ARG A 22 -9.79 9.43 0.12
N HIS A 23 -9.24 9.73 -1.06
CA HIS A 23 -9.67 9.06 -2.28
C HIS A 23 -9.45 7.55 -2.13
N PRO A 24 -10.36 6.66 -2.60
CA PRO A 24 -10.22 5.21 -2.46
C PRO A 24 -8.82 4.70 -2.88
N ILE A 25 -8.30 5.21 -4.00
CA ILE A 25 -6.95 4.88 -4.50
C ILE A 25 -5.81 5.23 -3.52
N GLN A 26 -5.95 6.30 -2.74
CA GLN A 26 -4.96 6.68 -1.73
C GLN A 26 -4.98 5.72 -0.55
N THR A 27 -6.18 5.29 -0.15
CA THR A 27 -6.36 4.28 0.90
C THR A 27 -5.75 2.96 0.47
N VAL A 28 -6.00 2.51 -0.76
CA VAL A 28 -5.41 1.28 -1.32
C VAL A 28 -3.88 1.39 -1.36
N ALA A 29 -3.32 2.46 -1.93
CA ALA A 29 -1.87 2.66 -1.98
C ALA A 29 -1.24 2.67 -0.58
N MET A 30 -1.90 3.30 0.40
CA MET A 30 -1.46 3.29 1.79
C MET A 30 -1.50 1.87 2.38
N MET A 31 -2.53 1.08 2.11
CA MET A 31 -2.62 -0.31 2.59
C MET A 31 -1.45 -1.16 2.08
N TYR A 32 -1.15 -1.12 0.77
CA TYR A 32 0.03 -1.79 0.23
C TYR A 32 1.31 -1.30 0.91
N GLY A 33 1.46 0.02 1.07
CA GLY A 33 2.61 0.60 1.76
C GLY A 33 2.79 0.06 3.19
N ILE A 34 1.71 -0.01 3.97
CA ILE A 34 1.72 -0.57 5.33
C ILE A 34 2.10 -2.05 5.29
N VAL A 35 1.50 -2.84 4.41
CA VAL A 35 1.79 -4.28 4.30
C VAL A 35 3.26 -4.51 3.96
N PHE A 36 3.82 -3.76 3.00
CA PHE A 36 5.24 -3.85 2.67
C PHE A 36 6.16 -3.47 3.83
N LEU A 37 5.81 -2.45 4.61
CA LEU A 37 6.56 -2.12 5.83
C LEU A 37 6.49 -3.26 6.84
N LEU A 38 5.31 -3.81 7.10
CA LEU A 38 5.14 -4.90 8.06
C LEU A 38 5.94 -6.13 7.65
N VAL A 39 5.89 -6.52 6.38
CA VAL A 39 6.66 -7.65 5.84
C VAL A 39 8.17 -7.38 5.92
N GLY A 40 8.61 -6.19 5.48
CA GLY A 40 10.02 -5.81 5.52
C GLY A 40 10.60 -5.75 6.94
N ILE A 41 9.80 -5.31 7.92
CA ILE A 41 10.18 -5.33 9.35
C ILE A 41 10.18 -6.77 9.87
N ALA A 42 9.12 -7.54 9.61
CA ALA A 42 8.99 -8.91 10.08
C ALA A 42 10.13 -9.81 9.58
N GLY A 43 10.64 -9.57 8.38
CA GLY A 43 11.80 -10.26 7.83
C GLY A 43 13.06 -10.16 8.70
N PHE A 44 13.18 -9.13 9.54
CA PHE A 44 14.30 -8.92 10.48
C PHE A 44 13.99 -9.39 11.92
N ILE A 45 12.85 -10.03 12.16
CA ILE A 45 12.44 -10.45 13.52
C ILE A 45 12.65 -11.98 13.67
N PRO A 46 13.62 -12.42 14.51
CA PRO A 46 13.75 -13.83 14.85
C PRO A 46 12.45 -14.41 15.42
N GLY A 47 12.06 -15.59 14.96
CA GLY A 47 10.81 -16.26 15.33
C GLY A 47 9.66 -16.01 14.36
N LEU A 48 9.59 -14.82 13.74
CA LEU A 48 8.77 -14.61 12.53
C LEU A 48 9.51 -15.08 11.29
N THR A 49 10.82 -14.83 11.23
CA THR A 49 11.74 -15.40 10.26
C THR A 49 12.47 -16.59 10.88
N THR A 50 12.28 -17.77 10.30
CA THR A 50 12.98 -19.01 10.66
C THR A 50 14.31 -19.12 9.91
N ASN A 51 15.23 -19.95 10.41
CA ASN A 51 16.63 -20.02 9.92
C ASN A 51 17.28 -18.63 9.90
N TYR A 52 17.02 -17.83 10.94
CA TYR A 52 17.45 -16.44 10.96
C TYR A 52 18.98 -16.29 10.90
N ASP A 53 19.71 -17.25 11.44
CA ASP A 53 21.16 -17.34 11.39
C ASP A 53 21.73 -17.51 9.97
N THR A 54 20.91 -17.96 9.01
CA THR A 54 21.28 -18.08 7.60
C THR A 54 20.89 -16.84 6.78
N LEU A 55 20.41 -15.76 7.41
CA LEU A 55 20.04 -14.53 6.72
C LEU A 55 21.29 -13.85 6.12
N GLN A 56 21.38 -13.88 4.80
CA GLN A 56 22.48 -13.28 4.04
C GLN A 56 22.08 -11.90 3.49
N PHE A 57 23.09 -11.14 3.03
CA PHE A 57 22.83 -9.82 2.46
C PHE A 57 21.95 -9.90 1.21
N ALA A 58 22.27 -10.80 0.28
CA ALA A 58 21.58 -11.01 -0.98
C ALA A 58 21.86 -12.44 -1.48
N GLY A 59 21.14 -12.87 -2.51
CA GLY A 59 21.36 -14.16 -3.15
C GLY A 59 20.51 -15.29 -2.57
N HIS A 60 20.31 -16.34 -3.37
CA HIS A 60 19.60 -17.56 -2.99
C HIS A 60 20.20 -18.31 -1.80
N GLN A 61 21.46 -18.05 -1.46
CA GLN A 61 22.12 -18.64 -0.29
C GLN A 61 21.53 -18.17 1.05
N SER A 62 20.66 -17.16 1.02
CA SER A 62 19.89 -16.74 2.19
C SER A 62 18.75 -17.72 2.43
N GLU A 63 18.97 -18.77 3.21
CA GLU A 63 17.96 -19.80 3.53
C GLU A 63 16.96 -19.38 4.63
N ALA A 64 16.96 -18.08 4.98
CA ALA A 64 16.05 -17.51 5.96
C ALA A 64 14.63 -17.42 5.38
N MET A 65 13.64 -17.82 6.16
CA MET A 65 12.26 -17.98 5.70
C MET A 65 11.29 -17.21 6.59
N LEU A 66 10.63 -16.19 6.04
CA LEU A 66 9.56 -15.48 6.72
C LEU A 66 8.30 -16.36 6.79
N LEU A 67 7.79 -16.57 8.00
CA LEU A 67 6.69 -17.48 8.34
C LEU A 67 6.93 -18.93 7.90
N GLY A 68 8.18 -19.30 7.61
CA GLY A 68 8.54 -20.61 7.05
C GLY A 68 8.13 -20.81 5.58
N ILE A 69 7.71 -19.76 4.86
CA ILE A 69 7.15 -19.87 3.50
C ILE A 69 7.92 -19.01 2.49
N PHE A 70 8.22 -17.76 2.83
CA PHE A 70 8.80 -16.78 1.90
C PHE A 70 10.29 -16.64 2.15
N GLN A 71 11.12 -16.81 1.13
CA GLN A 71 12.56 -16.73 1.29
C GLN A 71 12.99 -15.26 1.33
N VAL A 72 13.79 -14.90 2.34
CA VAL A 72 14.15 -13.50 2.61
C VAL A 72 15.66 -13.34 2.72
N SER A 73 16.12 -12.14 2.37
CA SER A 73 17.48 -11.64 2.59
C SER A 73 17.42 -10.21 3.13
N ILE A 74 18.55 -9.67 3.57
CA ILE A 74 18.64 -8.27 3.98
C ILE A 74 18.20 -7.35 2.83
N LEU A 75 18.69 -7.59 1.62
CA LEU A 75 18.30 -6.84 0.42
C LEU A 75 16.79 -6.94 0.16
N HIS A 76 16.22 -8.13 0.22
CA HIS A 76 14.78 -8.35 -0.01
C HIS A 76 13.93 -7.55 0.98
N ASN A 77 14.27 -7.62 2.27
CA ASN A 77 13.59 -6.90 3.34
C ASN A 77 13.76 -5.37 3.19
N VAL A 78 14.95 -4.89 2.88
CA VAL A 78 15.19 -3.45 2.64
C VAL A 78 14.39 -2.95 1.44
N VAL A 79 14.32 -3.70 0.34
CA VAL A 79 13.48 -3.35 -0.81
C VAL A 79 12.01 -3.26 -0.39
N HIS A 80 11.51 -4.19 0.43
CA HIS A 80 10.15 -4.13 0.99
C HIS A 80 9.94 -2.86 1.83
N LEU A 81 10.89 -2.52 2.71
CA LEU A 81 10.82 -1.29 3.51
C LEU A 81 10.77 -0.04 2.62
N LEU A 82 11.63 0.06 1.62
CA LEU A 82 11.65 1.18 0.67
C LEU A 82 10.34 1.26 -0.11
N TYR A 83 9.79 0.13 -0.55
CA TYR A 83 8.48 0.06 -1.20
C TYR A 83 7.35 0.54 -0.30
N GLY A 84 7.42 0.16 0.97
CA GLY A 84 6.46 0.55 2.00
C GLY A 84 6.48 2.06 2.27
N ILE A 85 7.68 2.61 2.47
CA ILE A 85 7.90 4.06 2.63
C ILE A 85 7.39 4.81 1.39
N ALA A 86 7.73 4.35 0.18
CA ALA A 86 7.26 4.95 -1.06
C ALA A 86 5.72 4.91 -1.16
N GLY A 87 5.09 3.80 -0.77
CA GLY A 87 3.63 3.66 -0.75
C GLY A 87 2.97 4.67 0.17
N LEU A 88 3.48 4.84 1.40
CA LEU A 88 2.97 5.84 2.33
C LEU A 88 3.20 7.28 1.83
N ALA A 89 4.37 7.57 1.26
CA ALA A 89 4.72 8.88 0.74
C ALA A 89 3.86 9.25 -0.47
N LEU A 90 3.65 8.32 -1.40
CA LEU A 90 2.89 8.53 -2.63
C LEU A 90 1.38 8.40 -2.41
N ALA A 91 0.91 7.81 -1.31
CA ALA A 91 -0.51 7.82 -0.94
C ALA A 91 -1.05 9.23 -0.61
N ARG A 92 -0.21 10.25 -0.48
CA ARG A 92 -0.59 11.63 -0.09
C ARG A 92 -1.49 12.33 -1.11
N THR A 93 -1.44 11.97 -2.39
CA THR A 93 -2.33 12.49 -3.44
C THR A 93 -2.87 11.37 -4.32
N ALA A 94 -4.06 11.55 -4.90
CA ALA A 94 -4.64 10.52 -5.76
C ALA A 94 -3.79 10.22 -7.02
N PRO A 95 -3.21 11.22 -7.74
CA PRO A 95 -2.34 10.94 -8.88
C PRO A 95 -1.08 10.17 -8.50
N SER A 96 -0.40 10.55 -7.41
CA SER A 96 0.81 9.84 -6.97
C SER A 96 0.50 8.43 -6.48
N ALA A 97 -0.62 8.23 -5.78
CA ALA A 97 -1.09 6.92 -5.35
C ALA A 97 -1.37 5.99 -6.54
N ARG A 98 -1.99 6.54 -7.60
CA ARG A 98 -2.20 5.81 -8.85
C ARG A 98 -0.89 5.37 -9.50
N ASN A 99 0.08 6.28 -9.57
CA ASN A 99 1.39 5.97 -10.15
C ASN A 99 2.15 4.93 -9.34
N TYR A 100 2.07 4.99 -8.00
CA TYR A 100 2.63 3.95 -7.13
C TYR A 100 2.02 2.58 -7.41
N LEU A 101 0.69 2.48 -7.51
CA LEU A 101 0.02 1.21 -7.80
C LEU A 101 0.37 0.70 -9.20
N LEU A 102 0.36 1.57 -10.22
CA LEU A 102 0.64 1.16 -11.59
C LEU A 102 2.10 0.72 -11.77
N TRP A 103 3.05 1.63 -11.52
CA TRP A 103 4.47 1.33 -11.73
C TRP A 103 5.00 0.36 -10.71
N GLY A 104 4.50 0.43 -9.47
CA GLY A 104 4.83 -0.55 -8.45
C GLY A 104 4.39 -1.95 -8.87
N GLY A 105 3.14 -2.09 -9.33
CA GLY A 105 2.64 -3.36 -9.84
C GLY A 105 3.45 -3.89 -11.04
N VAL A 106 3.87 -3.02 -11.97
CA VAL A 106 4.75 -3.39 -13.09
C VAL A 106 6.09 -3.97 -12.59
N VAL A 107 6.72 -3.36 -11.60
CA VAL A 107 7.96 -3.89 -11.00
C VAL A 107 7.73 -5.27 -10.41
N TYR A 108 6.61 -5.51 -9.72
CA TYR A 108 6.28 -6.83 -9.18
C TYR A 108 6.04 -7.88 -10.27
N LEU A 109 5.44 -7.49 -11.41
CA LEU A 109 5.32 -8.37 -12.57
C LEU A 109 6.69 -8.68 -13.20
N VAL A 110 7.61 -7.72 -13.23
CA VAL A 110 8.99 -7.95 -13.69
C VAL A 110 9.73 -8.89 -12.74
N LEU A 111 9.57 -8.74 -11.42
CA LEU A 111 10.14 -9.65 -10.43
C LEU A 111 9.58 -11.07 -10.58
N TRP A 112 8.28 -11.21 -10.87
CA TRP A 112 7.68 -12.50 -11.17
C TRP A 112 8.27 -13.15 -12.43
N LEU A 113 8.43 -12.37 -13.51
CA LEU A 113 9.09 -12.88 -14.72
C LEU A 113 10.54 -13.28 -14.42
N TYR A 114 11.26 -12.46 -13.66
CA TYR A 114 12.63 -12.76 -13.24
C TYR A 114 12.71 -14.09 -12.47
N GLY A 115 11.79 -14.36 -11.52
CA GLY A 115 11.72 -15.64 -10.80
C GLY A 115 11.34 -16.85 -11.67
N LEU A 116 10.66 -16.64 -12.82
CA LEU A 116 10.42 -17.73 -13.79
C LEU A 116 11.65 -18.08 -14.62
N PHE A 117 12.49 -17.10 -14.95
CA PHE A 117 13.64 -17.28 -15.85
C PHE A 117 14.94 -17.54 -15.10
N VAL A 118 15.05 -17.13 -13.83
CA VAL A 118 16.19 -17.37 -12.97
C VAL A 118 15.87 -18.51 -12.02
N GLY A 119 16.51 -19.66 -12.22
CA GLY A 119 16.33 -20.82 -11.35
C GLY A 119 16.63 -20.46 -9.89
N HIS A 120 15.85 -21.02 -8.95
CA HIS A 120 15.92 -20.63 -7.54
C HIS A 120 17.32 -20.88 -6.92
N ASP A 121 18.01 -21.94 -7.36
CA ASP A 121 19.38 -22.28 -6.93
C ASP A 121 20.47 -21.58 -7.75
N SER A 122 20.10 -20.69 -8.67
CA SER A 122 21.05 -19.99 -9.52
C SER A 122 21.75 -18.88 -8.74
N PRO A 123 23.08 -18.72 -8.89
CA PRO A 123 23.80 -17.55 -8.38
C PRO A 123 23.23 -16.22 -8.87
N ALA A 124 22.50 -16.24 -10.00
CA ALA A 124 21.83 -15.06 -10.55
C ALA A 124 20.56 -14.67 -9.77
N ASN A 125 20.09 -15.46 -8.80
CA ASN A 125 18.93 -15.19 -7.94
C ASN A 125 19.31 -14.26 -6.77
N PHE A 126 19.59 -12.99 -7.08
CA PHE A 126 20.12 -12.00 -6.13
C PHE A 126 19.10 -11.54 -5.08
N VAL A 127 17.82 -11.60 -5.42
CA VAL A 127 16.71 -11.51 -4.45
C VAL A 127 16.26 -12.94 -4.28
N PRO A 128 16.41 -13.60 -3.12
CA PRO A 128 16.15 -15.03 -2.98
C PRO A 128 14.66 -15.31 -3.20
N LEU A 129 14.26 -15.49 -4.45
CA LEU A 129 12.89 -15.81 -4.81
C LEU A 129 12.73 -17.32 -4.78
N ASN A 130 11.80 -17.81 -3.98
CA ASN A 130 11.31 -19.17 -4.07
C ASN A 130 9.96 -19.22 -4.82
N THR A 131 9.39 -20.42 -4.94
CA THR A 131 8.09 -20.60 -5.63
C THR A 131 6.97 -19.77 -5.01
N ALA A 132 6.90 -19.70 -3.68
CA ALA A 132 5.86 -18.95 -2.97
C ALA A 132 6.01 -17.44 -3.17
N ASP A 133 7.24 -16.93 -3.12
CA ASP A 133 7.55 -15.54 -3.46
C ASP A 133 7.09 -15.23 -4.88
N ASN A 134 7.40 -16.09 -5.84
CA ASN A 134 7.06 -15.84 -7.24
C ASN A 134 5.53 -15.67 -7.44
N TRP A 135 4.72 -16.54 -6.83
CA TRP A 135 3.26 -16.41 -6.86
C TRP A 135 2.76 -15.16 -6.13
N LEU A 136 3.35 -14.82 -4.99
CA LEU A 136 3.02 -13.59 -4.27
C LEU A 136 3.31 -12.37 -5.13
N HIS A 137 4.45 -12.33 -5.83
CA HIS A 137 4.81 -11.23 -6.71
C HIS A 137 3.83 -11.09 -7.88
N LEU A 138 3.39 -12.19 -8.48
CA LEU A 138 2.35 -12.16 -9.51
C LEU A 138 1.05 -11.56 -8.98
N ALA A 139 0.57 -12.04 -7.84
CA ALA A 139 -0.68 -11.57 -7.23
C ALA A 139 -0.59 -10.07 -6.89
N LEU A 140 0.51 -9.62 -6.29
CA LEU A 140 0.76 -8.21 -6.01
C LEU A 140 0.80 -7.38 -7.30
N GLY A 141 1.55 -7.83 -8.31
CA GLY A 141 1.66 -7.14 -9.58
C GLY A 141 0.32 -6.94 -10.28
N VAL A 142 -0.46 -8.02 -10.41
CA VAL A 142 -1.79 -7.99 -11.04
C VAL A 142 -2.75 -7.08 -10.28
N THR A 143 -2.84 -7.25 -8.95
CA THR A 143 -3.80 -6.50 -8.13
C THR A 143 -3.46 -5.02 -8.06
N MET A 144 -2.18 -4.65 -7.91
CA MET A 144 -1.75 -3.25 -7.92
C MET A 144 -2.04 -2.57 -9.27
N VAL A 145 -1.70 -3.22 -10.38
CA VAL A 145 -1.99 -2.69 -11.73
C VAL A 145 -3.50 -2.53 -11.92
N ALA A 146 -4.30 -3.56 -11.62
CA ALA A 146 -5.75 -3.53 -11.77
C ALA A 146 -6.39 -2.40 -10.94
N LEU A 147 -6.01 -2.28 -9.66
CA LEU A 147 -6.55 -1.26 -8.74
C LEU A 147 -6.09 0.16 -9.11
N SER A 148 -5.00 0.32 -9.88
CA SER A 148 -4.60 1.63 -10.40
C SER A 148 -5.63 2.24 -11.36
N PHE A 149 -6.54 1.44 -11.93
CA PHE A 149 -7.61 1.92 -12.81
C PHE A 149 -8.93 2.20 -12.09
N LEU A 150 -8.99 2.03 -10.76
CA LEU A 150 -10.20 2.27 -9.98
C LEU A 150 -10.62 3.75 -10.06
N ARG A 151 -11.82 3.99 -10.59
CA ARG A 151 -12.44 5.33 -10.67
C ARG A 151 -13.27 5.61 -9.42
N ARG A 152 -13.41 6.89 -9.08
CA ARG A 152 -14.38 7.32 -8.06
C ARG A 152 -15.74 7.43 -8.75
N GLU A 153 -16.74 6.69 -8.28
CA GLU A 153 -18.10 6.95 -8.71
C GLU A 153 -18.53 8.33 -8.17
N PRO A 154 -19.10 9.20 -9.02
CA PRO A 154 -19.74 10.42 -8.54
C PRO A 154 -20.81 9.99 -7.53
N ARG A 155 -20.72 10.47 -6.28
CA ARG A 155 -21.91 10.39 -5.42
C ARG A 155 -22.95 11.25 -6.09
N GLU A 156 -24.02 10.64 -6.57
CA GLU A 156 -25.22 11.36 -6.98
C GLU A 156 -25.68 12.17 -5.77
N VAL A 157 -25.46 13.48 -5.83
CA VAL A 157 -25.96 14.39 -4.82
C VAL A 157 -27.44 14.44 -5.08
N GLU A 158 -28.20 13.66 -4.32
CA GLU A 158 -29.66 13.66 -4.40
C GLU A 158 -30.13 15.13 -4.34
N PRO A 159 -30.81 15.63 -5.37
CA PRO A 159 -31.24 17.01 -5.41
C PRO A 159 -32.17 17.21 -4.24
N ARG A 160 -31.70 17.96 -3.24
CA ARG A 160 -32.49 18.33 -2.07
C ARG A 160 -33.77 18.94 -2.59
N GLY A 161 -34.89 18.26 -2.34
CA GLY A 161 -36.18 18.53 -2.94
C GLY A 161 -36.46 20.02 -3.03
N ALA A 162 -36.70 20.48 -4.26
CA ALA A 162 -37.41 21.71 -4.49
C ALA A 162 -38.81 21.52 -3.92
N THR A 163 -39.01 21.87 -2.66
CA THR A 163 -40.35 22.05 -2.11
C THR A 163 -40.95 23.23 -2.84
N SER A 164 -41.80 22.88 -3.80
CA SER A 164 -42.60 23.77 -4.63
C SER A 164 -43.32 24.80 -3.77
N THR A 165 -43.06 26.08 -4.05
CA THR A 165 -43.94 27.18 -3.67
C THR A 165 -45.26 27.03 -4.44
N ARG A 166 -46.39 26.97 -3.74
CA ARG A 166 -47.68 27.51 -4.18
C ARG A 166 -48.54 27.82 -2.98
#